data_AF-A0A9X3X6X6-F1
#
_entry.id   AF-A0A9X3X6X6-F1
#
_cell.length_a   1.000
_cell.length_b   1.000
_cell.length_c   1.000
_cell.angle_alpha   90.00
_cell.angle_beta   90.00
_cell.angle_gamma   90.00
#
_symmetry.space_group_name_H-M   'P 1'
#
loop_
_entity.id
_entity.type
_entity.pdbx_description
1 polymer ?
#
loop_
_entity_poly.entity_id
_entity_poly.type
_entity_poly.pdbx_seq_one_letter_code
_entity_poly.pdbx_strand_id
1 'polypeptide(L)'
;MGCAMTRRSVKMAIVAIGLAVMGTLGVSCARSERAATQPSACEPGAAPVVDSVLLAFLSKARAAHHKADLAEASGDVAGAIASLESLTSGARPGGSTPLSEASEVLSDTYARLADLRSAQSEFDVALRDVDAGLALAKETTYFRGHLFEVRGLVEERRAKSMPEGESRERARKAAMDAFDEAVRIQDQVISSALGDAGPR
;
A
#
# COMPACT_ATOMS: atom_id res chain seq x y z
N MET A 1 -35.59 8.91 40.81
CA MET A 1 -34.33 8.99 41.59
C MET A 1 -33.19 9.02 40.59
N GLY A 2 -32.53 10.18 40.49
CA GLY A 2 -31.57 10.49 39.42
C GLY A 2 -30.16 10.03 39.73
N CYS A 3 -29.44 9.57 38.70
CA CYS A 3 -28.01 9.28 38.76
C CYS A 3 -27.28 10.34 37.93
N ALA A 4 -26.61 11.28 38.61
CA ALA A 4 -25.85 12.36 38.01
C ALA A 4 -24.45 11.86 37.61
N MET A 5 -24.16 11.81 36.31
CA MET A 5 -22.79 11.57 35.82
C MET A 5 -22.02 12.90 35.70
N THR A 6 -20.96 13.01 36.48
CA THR A 6 -20.02 14.13 36.53
C THR A 6 -19.04 14.08 35.34
N ARG A 7 -19.13 15.08 34.45
CA ARG A 7 -18.13 15.32 33.39
C ARG A 7 -16.84 15.88 34.00
N ARG A 8 -15.75 15.12 33.95
CA ARG A 8 -14.40 15.65 34.25
C ARG A 8 -13.84 16.34 33.01
N SER A 9 -13.61 17.64 33.15
CA SER A 9 -12.95 18.49 32.15
C SER A 9 -11.44 18.35 32.31
N VAL A 10 -10.74 17.88 31.27
CA VAL A 10 -9.27 17.86 31.24
C VAL A 10 -8.79 19.18 30.63
N LYS A 11 -8.03 19.94 31.41
CA LYS A 11 -7.44 21.22 31.02
C LYS A 11 -6.13 20.99 30.24
N MET A 12 -5.91 21.91 29.29
CA MET A 12 -4.73 22.14 28.45
C MET A 12 -3.35 21.87 29.05
N ALA A 13 -2.40 21.52 28.18
CA ALA A 13 -1.06 22.10 28.21
C ALA A 13 -0.58 22.35 26.77
N ILE A 14 -0.51 23.62 26.37
CA ILE A 14 0.14 24.08 25.13
C ILE A 14 1.60 24.36 25.50
N VAL A 15 2.53 23.64 24.89
CA VAL A 15 3.97 23.90 25.01
C VAL A 15 4.42 24.53 23.70
N ALA A 16 4.72 25.82 23.74
CA ALA A 16 5.39 26.55 22.68
C ALA A 16 6.91 26.34 22.82
N ILE A 17 7.56 25.83 21.78
CA ILE A 17 9.03 25.81 21.68
C ILE A 17 9.45 26.62 20.47
N GLY A 18 10.37 27.54 20.75
CA GLY A 18 10.82 28.61 19.88
C GLY A 18 11.79 28.21 18.77
N LEU A 19 11.70 28.98 17.69
CA LEU A 19 12.72 29.86 17.10
C LEU A 19 14.18 29.39 16.92
N ALA A 20 14.68 29.75 15.72
CA ALA A 20 16.07 29.86 15.25
C ALA A 20 16.72 28.53 14.82
N VAL A 21 17.35 28.41 13.64
CA VAL A 21 18.54 29.16 13.24
C VAL A 21 18.63 29.37 11.72
N MET A 22 19.03 30.59 11.38
CA MET A 22 19.41 31.14 10.09
C MET A 22 20.81 30.63 9.70
N GLY A 23 20.98 30.06 8.51
CA GLY A 23 22.27 29.58 8.00
C GLY A 23 22.38 29.78 6.49
N THR A 24 22.82 30.97 6.08
CA THR A 24 23.19 31.31 4.70
C THR A 24 24.67 31.02 4.44
N LEU A 25 25.00 30.84 3.16
CA LEU A 25 26.29 31.03 2.47
C LEU A 25 27.16 29.77 2.23
N GLY A 26 27.34 29.46 0.94
CA GLY A 26 28.70 29.36 0.41
C GLY A 26 29.00 28.23 -0.58
N VAL A 27 29.56 28.66 -1.73
CA VAL A 27 30.61 27.99 -2.53
C VAL A 27 30.14 26.87 -3.45
N SER A 28 30.54 26.74 -4.71
CA SER A 28 31.17 27.60 -5.74
C SER A 28 31.16 26.72 -6.98
N CYS A 29 30.84 27.30 -8.14
CA CYS A 29 30.96 26.63 -9.42
C CYS A 29 32.42 26.22 -9.69
N ALA A 30 32.67 24.93 -9.92
CA ALA A 30 33.83 24.48 -10.68
C ALA A 30 33.31 23.85 -11.97
N ARG A 31 33.17 24.71 -13.00
CA ARG A 31 32.90 24.32 -14.38
C ARG A 31 34.18 23.68 -14.93
N SER A 32 34.27 22.36 -14.93
CA SER A 32 35.37 21.62 -15.52
C SER A 32 35.10 21.43 -17.01
N GLU A 33 35.61 22.35 -17.83
CA GLU A 33 35.74 22.16 -19.28
C GLU A 33 36.91 21.20 -19.53
N ARG A 34 36.60 19.91 -19.66
CA ARG A 34 37.46 18.98 -20.40
C ARG A 34 36.77 18.58 -21.69
N ALA A 35 37.16 19.29 -22.74
CA ALA A 35 37.10 18.81 -24.11
C ALA A 35 37.96 17.54 -24.23
N ALA A 36 37.30 16.42 -24.50
CA ALA A 36 37.91 15.26 -25.15
C ALA A 36 36.84 14.66 -26.06
N THR A 37 36.82 15.15 -27.29
CA THR A 37 36.08 14.57 -28.41
C THR A 37 36.63 13.17 -28.67
N GLN A 38 35.95 12.15 -28.17
CA GLN A 38 36.01 10.81 -28.73
C GLN A 38 34.69 10.53 -29.45
N PRO A 39 34.70 10.29 -30.77
CA PRO A 39 33.54 9.71 -31.44
C PRO A 39 33.47 8.23 -31.05
N SER A 40 32.84 7.95 -29.92
CA SER A 40 32.37 6.61 -29.62
C SER A 40 31.26 6.29 -30.62
N ALA A 41 31.53 5.34 -31.52
CA ALA A 41 30.55 4.70 -32.37
C ALA A 41 29.59 3.89 -31.47
N CYS A 42 28.73 4.59 -30.75
CA CYS A 42 27.52 4.01 -30.20
C CYS A 42 26.57 3.86 -31.38
N GLU A 43 26.44 2.63 -31.90
CA GLU A 43 25.19 2.28 -32.56
C GLU A 43 24.06 2.71 -31.62
N PRO A 44 23.05 3.47 -32.10
CA PRO A 44 21.86 3.71 -31.32
C PRO A 44 21.09 2.40 -31.25
N GLY A 45 21.52 1.50 -30.37
CA GLY A 45 20.66 0.45 -29.84
C GLY A 45 19.44 1.18 -29.30
N ALA A 46 18.32 1.06 -30.01
CA ALA A 46 17.10 1.78 -29.71
C ALA A 46 16.81 1.61 -28.22
N ALA A 47 16.93 2.70 -27.47
CA ALA A 47 16.62 2.69 -26.04
C ALA A 47 15.23 2.07 -25.89
N PRO A 48 15.02 1.15 -24.93
CA PRO A 48 13.72 0.51 -24.77
C PRO A 48 12.66 1.59 -24.63
N VAL A 49 11.70 1.58 -25.57
CA VAL A 49 10.59 2.52 -25.56
C VAL A 49 9.77 2.21 -24.31
N VAL A 50 9.92 3.03 -23.28
CA VAL A 50 9.14 2.87 -22.06
C VAL A 50 7.71 3.30 -22.36
N ASP A 51 6.73 2.44 -22.05
CA ASP A 51 5.32 2.75 -22.25
C ASP A 51 4.92 3.95 -21.37
N SER A 52 4.75 5.10 -22.02
CA SER A 52 4.38 6.35 -21.35
C SER A 52 3.02 6.29 -20.63
N VAL A 53 2.08 5.48 -21.11
CA VAL A 53 0.76 5.31 -20.48
C VAL A 53 0.89 4.52 -19.19
N LEU A 54 1.68 3.43 -19.21
CA LEU A 54 1.99 2.67 -18.01
C LEU A 54 2.71 3.55 -16.97
N LEU A 55 3.75 4.28 -17.37
CA LEU A 55 4.46 5.18 -16.45
C LEU A 55 3.54 6.24 -15.83
N ALA A 56 2.67 6.86 -16.63
CA ALA A 56 1.71 7.84 -16.14
C ALA A 56 0.73 7.21 -15.13
N PHE A 57 0.26 5.98 -15.39
CA PHE A 57 -0.59 5.24 -14.47
C PHE A 57 0.12 4.93 -13.14
N LEU A 58 1.35 4.40 -13.18
CA LEU A 58 2.14 4.11 -11.99
C LEU A 58 2.42 5.37 -11.15
N SER A 59 2.71 6.49 -11.83
CA SER A 59 2.87 7.79 -11.16
C SER A 59 1.58 8.27 -10.51
N LYS A 60 0.43 8.13 -11.19
CA LYS A 60 -0.89 8.44 -10.64
C LYS A 60 -1.17 7.59 -9.40
N ALA A 61 -0.89 6.30 -9.45
CA ALA A 61 -1.12 5.39 -8.35
C ALA A 61 -0.32 5.78 -7.11
N ARG A 62 0.99 6.05 -7.27
CA ARG A 62 1.84 6.54 -6.17
C ARG A 62 1.28 7.82 -5.54
N ALA A 63 0.84 8.77 -6.35
CA ALA A 63 0.24 10.01 -5.86
C ALA A 63 -1.08 9.77 -5.11
N ALA A 64 -1.92 8.83 -5.58
CA ALA A 64 -3.18 8.46 -4.92
C ALA A 64 -2.95 7.81 -3.55
N HIS A 65 -1.97 6.89 -3.44
CA HIS A 65 -1.57 6.30 -2.16
C HIS A 65 -1.05 7.34 -1.18
N HIS A 66 -0.13 8.22 -1.63
CA HIS A 66 0.37 9.29 -0.77
C HIS A 66 -0.74 10.23 -0.29
N LYS A 67 -1.70 10.56 -1.17
CA LYS A 67 -2.87 11.35 -0.79
C LYS A 67 -3.74 10.61 0.24
N ALA A 68 -3.91 9.30 0.10
CA ALA A 68 -4.65 8.49 1.06
C ALA A 68 -3.98 8.47 2.43
N ASP A 69 -2.65 8.35 2.48
CA ASP A 69 -1.88 8.41 3.72
C ASP A 69 -2.02 9.77 4.42
N LEU A 70 -1.95 10.88 3.67
CA LEU A 70 -2.16 12.23 4.21
C LEU A 70 -3.58 12.40 4.76
N ALA A 71 -4.58 11.87 4.06
CA ALA A 71 -5.97 11.92 4.50
C ALA A 71 -6.17 11.10 5.79
N GLU A 72 -5.69 9.86 5.83
CA GLU A 72 -5.75 9.01 7.02
C GLU A 72 -5.03 9.66 8.22
N ALA A 73 -3.83 10.19 8.03
CA ALA A 73 -3.07 10.87 9.08
C ALA A 73 -3.80 12.09 9.68
N SER A 74 -4.67 12.72 8.89
CA SER A 74 -5.53 13.83 9.35
C SER A 74 -6.86 13.38 9.96
N GLY A 75 -7.12 12.07 10.03
CA GLY A 75 -8.38 11.49 10.48
C GLY A 75 -9.48 11.44 9.41
N ASP A 76 -9.20 11.86 8.18
CA ASP A 76 -10.12 11.79 7.04
C ASP A 76 -10.03 10.43 6.35
N VAL A 77 -10.48 9.38 7.04
CA VAL A 77 -10.51 8.01 6.51
C VAL A 77 -11.38 7.91 5.25
N ALA A 78 -12.47 8.69 5.18
CA ALA A 78 -13.34 8.72 3.99
C ALA A 78 -12.60 9.29 2.77
N GLY A 79 -11.84 10.37 2.93
CA GLY A 79 -11.00 10.94 1.89
C GLY A 79 -9.86 10.00 1.46
N ALA A 80 -9.33 9.20 2.39
CA ALA A 80 -8.35 8.16 2.07
C ALA A 80 -8.95 7.09 1.16
N ILE A 81 -10.09 6.51 1.55
CA ILE A 81 -10.83 5.52 0.76
C ILE A 81 -11.18 6.06 -0.62
N ALA A 82 -11.77 7.26 -0.70
CA ALA A 82 -12.18 7.86 -1.97
C ALA A 82 -11.00 8.06 -2.95
N SER A 83 -9.81 8.37 -2.43
CA SER A 83 -8.61 8.55 -3.26
C SER A 83 -8.17 7.23 -3.91
N LEU A 84 -8.27 6.11 -3.18
CA LEU A 84 -7.92 4.78 -3.67
C LEU A 84 -9.02 4.18 -4.57
N GLU A 85 -10.30 4.40 -4.25
CA GLU A 85 -11.43 3.99 -5.09
C GLU A 85 -11.39 4.64 -6.47
N SER A 86 -10.99 5.91 -6.56
CA SER A 86 -10.81 6.60 -7.85
C SER A 86 -9.73 5.95 -8.71
N LEU A 87 -8.71 5.36 -8.08
CA LEU A 87 -7.68 4.62 -8.81
C LEU A 87 -8.21 3.29 -9.32
N THR A 88 -8.91 2.50 -8.49
CA THR A 88 -9.42 1.18 -8.86
C THR A 88 -10.59 1.24 -9.85
N SER A 89 -11.41 2.29 -9.82
CA SER A 89 -12.53 2.47 -10.76
C SER A 89 -12.15 3.14 -12.09
N GLY A 90 -10.92 3.67 -12.19
CA GLY A 90 -10.47 4.44 -13.35
C GLY A 90 -10.01 3.59 -14.55
N ALA A 91 -9.64 4.27 -15.64
CA ALA A 91 -9.00 3.64 -16.80
C ALA A 91 -7.66 3.01 -16.42
N ARG A 92 -7.39 1.83 -16.97
CA ARG A 92 -6.21 1.00 -16.66
C ARG A 92 -5.42 0.71 -17.95
N PRO A 93 -4.07 0.78 -17.95
CA PRO A 93 -3.25 0.29 -19.05
C PRO A 93 -3.57 -1.19 -19.32
N GLY A 94 -3.82 -1.55 -20.58
CA GLY A 94 -4.27 -2.91 -20.96
C GLY A 94 -5.79 -3.13 -20.92
N GLY A 95 -6.57 -2.13 -20.51
CA GLY A 95 -8.04 -2.20 -20.54
C GLY A 95 -8.60 -3.29 -19.61
N SER A 96 -9.34 -4.25 -20.17
CA SER A 96 -9.94 -5.37 -19.42
C SER A 96 -8.92 -6.39 -18.91
N THR A 97 -7.71 -6.39 -19.47
CA THR A 97 -6.61 -7.27 -19.06
C THR A 97 -5.42 -6.38 -18.76
N PRO A 98 -5.32 -5.86 -17.52
CA PRO A 98 -4.29 -4.91 -17.19
C PRO A 98 -2.89 -5.49 -17.38
N LEU A 99 -1.92 -4.63 -17.71
CA LEU A 99 -0.50 -5.01 -17.70
C LEU A 99 -0.10 -5.52 -16.30
N SER A 100 0.96 -6.34 -16.23
CA SER A 100 1.43 -6.96 -14.98
C SER A 100 1.65 -5.94 -13.86
N GLU A 101 2.40 -4.89 -14.15
CA GLU A 101 2.77 -3.82 -13.21
C GLU A 101 1.53 -3.02 -12.78
N ALA A 102 0.56 -2.84 -13.68
CA ALA A 102 -0.71 -2.20 -13.33
C ALA A 102 -1.57 -3.11 -12.44
N SER A 103 -1.57 -4.43 -12.69
CA SER A 103 -2.28 -5.41 -11.87
C SER A 103 -1.72 -5.47 -10.46
N GLU A 104 -0.39 -5.48 -10.31
CA GLU A 104 0.31 -5.47 -9.02
C GLU A 104 -0.05 -4.24 -8.17
N VAL A 105 0.05 -3.04 -8.75
CA VAL A 105 -0.30 -1.80 -8.06
C VAL A 105 -1.79 -1.74 -7.70
N LEU A 106 -2.66 -2.27 -8.55
CA LEU A 106 -4.09 -2.35 -8.23
C LEU A 106 -4.37 -3.38 -7.12
N SER A 107 -3.68 -4.52 -7.10
CA SER A 107 -3.76 -5.50 -6.01
C SER A 107 -3.35 -4.88 -4.67
N ASP A 108 -2.24 -4.14 -4.64
CA ASP A 108 -1.81 -3.38 -3.46
C ASP A 108 -2.84 -2.31 -3.03
N THR A 109 -3.43 -1.60 -3.99
CA THR A 109 -4.50 -0.62 -3.73
C THR A 109 -5.72 -1.27 -3.08
N TYR A 110 -6.12 -2.46 -3.54
CA TYR A 110 -7.21 -3.22 -2.93
C TYR A 110 -6.87 -3.72 -1.52
N ALA A 111 -5.63 -4.15 -1.28
CA ALA A 111 -5.16 -4.50 0.06
C ALA A 111 -5.28 -3.29 1.01
N ARG A 112 -4.86 -2.11 0.57
CA ARG A 112 -4.98 -0.87 1.35
C ARG A 112 -6.44 -0.45 1.60
N LEU A 113 -7.33 -0.62 0.63
CA LEU A 113 -8.77 -0.39 0.82
C LEU A 113 -9.37 -1.33 1.87
N ALA A 114 -9.01 -2.62 1.83
CA ALA A 114 -9.48 -3.60 2.81
C ALA A 114 -8.98 -3.28 4.23
N ASP A 115 -7.74 -2.84 4.37
CA ASP A 115 -7.18 -2.40 5.66
C ASP A 115 -7.97 -1.22 6.23
N LEU A 116 -8.14 -0.14 5.45
CA LEU A 116 -8.90 1.04 5.87
C LEU A 116 -10.35 0.72 6.25
N ARG A 117 -11.05 -0.08 5.42
CA ARG A 117 -12.46 -0.45 5.65
C ARG A 117 -12.64 -1.37 6.86
N SER A 118 -11.73 -2.32 7.07
CA SER A 118 -11.81 -3.20 8.25
C SER A 118 -11.48 -2.48 9.56
N ALA A 119 -10.65 -1.43 9.53
CA ALA A 119 -10.47 -0.54 10.69
C ALA A 119 -11.80 0.17 11.08
N GLN A 120 -12.67 0.41 10.11
CA GLN A 120 -14.03 0.96 10.30
C GLN A 120 -15.09 -0.10 10.60
N SER A 121 -14.68 -1.35 10.88
CA SER A 121 -15.58 -2.51 11.07
C SER A 121 -16.43 -2.88 9.84
N GLU A 122 -16.06 -2.43 8.64
CA GLU A 122 -16.75 -2.76 7.38
C GLU A 122 -16.21 -4.08 6.79
N PHE A 123 -16.22 -5.15 7.59
CA PHE A 123 -15.46 -6.36 7.27
C PHE A 123 -15.90 -7.04 5.97
N ASP A 124 -17.20 -7.08 5.67
CA ASP A 124 -17.69 -7.71 4.42
C ASP A 124 -17.28 -6.91 3.18
N VAL A 125 -17.17 -5.60 3.31
CA VAL A 125 -16.69 -4.73 2.23
C VAL A 125 -15.20 -4.95 2.04
N ALA A 126 -14.42 -4.96 3.13
CA ALA A 126 -13.00 -5.21 3.10
C ALA A 126 -12.64 -6.57 2.47
N LEU A 127 -13.38 -7.65 2.78
CA LEU A 127 -13.17 -8.96 2.16
C LEU A 127 -13.44 -8.93 0.64
N ARG A 128 -14.42 -8.16 0.18
CA ARG A 128 -14.65 -8.00 -1.27
C ARG A 128 -13.51 -7.27 -1.97
N ASP A 129 -12.86 -6.32 -1.30
CA ASP A 129 -11.66 -5.68 -1.85
C ASP A 129 -10.51 -6.68 -1.95
N VAL A 130 -10.27 -7.48 -0.91
CA VAL A 130 -9.29 -8.56 -0.95
C VAL A 130 -9.56 -9.49 -2.13
N ASP A 131 -10.78 -9.96 -2.31
CA ASP A 131 -11.15 -10.86 -3.41
C ASP A 131 -10.95 -10.18 -4.78
N ALA A 132 -11.25 -8.89 -4.91
CA ALA A 132 -10.99 -8.12 -6.13
C ALA A 132 -9.49 -7.98 -6.43
N GLY A 133 -8.66 -7.77 -5.39
CA GLY A 133 -7.21 -7.76 -5.51
C GLY A 133 -6.64 -9.14 -5.91
N LEU A 134 -7.16 -10.22 -5.34
CA LEU A 134 -6.76 -11.60 -5.64
C LEU A 134 -7.13 -12.02 -7.07
N ALA A 135 -8.21 -11.46 -7.63
CA ALA A 135 -8.59 -11.68 -9.03
C ALA A 135 -7.56 -11.08 -10.03
N LEU A 136 -6.79 -10.08 -9.61
CA LEU A 136 -5.70 -9.48 -10.37
C LEU A 136 -4.37 -10.21 -10.14
N ALA A 137 -4.08 -10.58 -8.89
CA ALA A 137 -2.84 -11.27 -8.48
C ALA A 137 -2.91 -12.80 -8.72
N LYS A 138 -2.92 -13.20 -10.00
CA LYS A 138 -3.02 -14.61 -10.41
C LYS A 138 -1.77 -15.43 -10.14
N GLU A 139 -0.61 -14.83 -10.33
CA GLU A 139 0.68 -15.48 -10.13
C GLU A 139 1.10 -15.44 -8.65
N THR A 140 2.03 -16.32 -8.28
CA THR A 140 2.69 -16.29 -6.97
C THR A 140 3.64 -15.10 -6.90
N THR A 141 3.12 -13.97 -6.43
CA THR A 141 3.87 -12.72 -6.25
C THR A 141 3.80 -12.23 -4.82
N TYR A 142 4.67 -11.27 -4.48
CA TYR A 142 4.62 -10.55 -3.20
C TYR A 142 3.21 -9.98 -2.93
N PHE A 143 2.59 -9.36 -3.95
CA PHE A 143 1.26 -8.74 -3.83
C PHE A 143 0.16 -9.75 -3.51
N ARG A 144 0.23 -10.97 -4.06
CA ARG A 144 -0.70 -12.05 -3.71
C ARG A 144 -0.56 -12.45 -2.24
N GLY A 145 0.68 -12.58 -1.76
CA GLY A 145 0.96 -12.87 -0.35
C GLY A 145 0.44 -11.77 0.58
N HIS A 146 0.67 -10.51 0.22
CA HIS A 146 0.17 -9.36 0.99
C HIS A 146 -1.36 -9.31 1.06
N LEU A 147 -2.08 -9.67 -0.01
CA LEU A 147 -3.55 -9.75 0.03
C LEU A 147 -4.06 -10.81 1.03
N PHE A 148 -3.38 -11.95 1.16
CA PHE A 148 -3.71 -12.96 2.17
C PHE A 148 -3.37 -12.51 3.59
N GLU A 149 -2.26 -11.80 3.77
CA GLU A 149 -1.93 -11.15 5.05
C GLU A 149 -3.05 -10.18 5.47
N VAL A 150 -3.46 -9.29 4.55
CA VAL A 150 -4.56 -8.34 4.82
C VAL A 150 -5.88 -9.08 5.07
N ARG A 151 -6.19 -10.16 4.35
CA ARG A 151 -7.35 -11.02 4.66
C ARG A 151 -7.31 -11.51 6.11
N GLY A 152 -6.13 -11.95 6.57
CA GLY A 152 -5.88 -12.35 7.95
C GLY A 152 -6.20 -11.22 8.93
N LEU A 153 -5.71 -10.00 8.67
CA LEU A 153 -5.99 -8.82 9.49
C LEU A 153 -7.49 -8.46 9.54
N VAL A 154 -8.19 -8.54 8.41
CA VAL A 154 -9.64 -8.28 8.34
C VAL A 154 -10.42 -9.24 9.24
N GLU A 155 -10.14 -10.55 9.13
CA GLU A 155 -10.81 -11.58 9.92
C GLU A 155 -10.41 -11.52 11.41
N GLU A 156 -9.15 -11.15 11.71
CA GLU A 156 -8.70 -10.95 13.09
C GLU A 156 -9.46 -9.79 13.75
N ARG A 157 -9.60 -8.64 13.07
CA ARG A 157 -10.39 -7.50 13.55
C ARG A 157 -11.86 -7.86 13.70
N ARG A 158 -12.42 -8.61 12.75
CA ARG A 158 -13.78 -9.15 12.82
C ARG A 158 -13.96 -10.00 14.07
N ALA A 159 -13.07 -10.97 14.31
CA ALA A 159 -13.11 -11.80 15.51
C ALA A 159 -13.01 -10.98 16.80
N LYS A 160 -12.19 -9.93 16.83
CA LYS A 160 -12.06 -9.02 17.99
C LYS A 160 -13.34 -8.23 18.29
N SER A 161 -14.15 -7.92 17.28
CA SER A 161 -15.43 -7.22 17.43
C SER A 161 -16.60 -8.12 17.88
N MET A 162 -16.42 -9.44 17.86
CA MET A 162 -17.48 -10.40 18.16
C MET A 162 -17.46 -10.87 19.63
N PRO A 163 -18.63 -11.20 20.22
CA PRO A 163 -18.67 -11.92 21.49
C PRO A 163 -18.02 -13.31 21.35
N GLU A 164 -17.61 -13.89 22.48
CA GLU A 164 -17.13 -15.28 22.50
C GLU A 164 -18.21 -16.24 21.94
N GLY A 165 -17.79 -17.21 21.15
CA GLY A 165 -18.67 -18.19 20.53
C GLY A 165 -18.16 -18.69 19.19
N GLU A 166 -18.95 -19.54 18.55
CA GLU A 166 -18.57 -20.25 17.33
C GLU A 166 -18.22 -19.29 16.17
N SER A 167 -18.98 -18.20 15.99
CA SER A 167 -18.70 -17.21 14.95
C SER A 167 -17.35 -16.52 15.12
N ARG A 168 -16.97 -16.20 16.35
CA ARG A 168 -15.66 -15.61 16.66
C ARG A 168 -14.53 -16.59 16.38
N GLU A 169 -14.72 -17.86 16.76
CA GLU A 169 -13.73 -18.90 16.51
C GLU A 169 -13.56 -19.19 15.02
N ARG A 170 -14.64 -19.20 14.24
CA ARG A 170 -14.56 -19.30 12.77
C ARG A 170 -13.77 -18.14 12.16
N ALA A 171 -13.99 -16.91 12.61
CA ALA A 171 -13.22 -15.75 12.15
C ALA A 171 -11.74 -15.84 12.54
N ARG A 172 -11.42 -16.27 13.77
CA ARG A 172 -10.03 -16.53 14.19
C ARG A 172 -9.36 -17.58 13.32
N LYS A 173 -10.04 -18.70 13.07
CA LYS A 173 -9.54 -19.75 12.19
C LYS A 173 -9.29 -19.22 10.77
N ALA A 174 -10.23 -18.47 10.20
CA ALA A 174 -10.06 -17.86 8.88
C ALA A 174 -8.86 -16.90 8.84
N ALA A 175 -8.61 -16.16 9.92
CA ALA A 175 -7.43 -15.31 10.03
C ALA A 175 -6.12 -16.12 10.00
N MET A 176 -6.04 -17.19 10.79
CA MET A 176 -4.86 -18.07 10.82
C MET A 176 -4.62 -18.74 9.47
N ASP A 177 -5.66 -19.32 8.87
CA ASP A 177 -5.56 -19.97 7.56
C ASP A 177 -5.06 -18.98 6.48
N ALA A 178 -5.46 -17.70 6.57
CA ALA A 178 -5.00 -16.66 5.66
C ALA A 178 -3.53 -16.25 5.90
N PHE A 179 -3.09 -16.15 7.15
CA PHE A 179 -1.68 -15.88 7.46
C PHE A 179 -0.77 -17.04 7.03
N ASP A 180 -1.19 -18.29 7.26
CA ASP A 180 -0.45 -19.47 6.81
C ASP A 180 -0.26 -19.46 5.29
N GLU A 181 -1.32 -19.11 4.55
CA GLU A 181 -1.25 -18.97 3.09
C GLU A 181 -0.33 -17.82 2.66
N ALA A 182 -0.36 -16.68 3.37
CA ALA A 182 0.54 -15.56 3.10
C ALA A 182 2.02 -15.95 3.28
N VAL A 183 2.35 -16.64 4.38
CA VAL A 183 3.70 -17.15 4.66
C VAL A 183 4.12 -18.12 3.56
N ARG A 184 3.26 -19.09 3.22
CA ARG A 184 3.55 -20.07 2.16
C ARG A 184 3.84 -19.41 0.82
N ILE A 185 3.09 -18.37 0.44
CA ILE A 185 3.32 -17.62 -0.81
C ILE A 185 4.64 -16.85 -0.74
N GLN A 186 4.93 -16.18 0.38
CA GLN A 186 6.18 -15.43 0.54
C GLN A 186 7.41 -16.34 0.49
N ASP A 187 7.35 -17.52 1.11
CA ASP A 187 8.42 -18.53 1.04
C ASP A 187 8.68 -18.95 -0.41
N GLN A 188 7.63 -19.11 -1.21
CA GLN A 188 7.75 -19.42 -2.63
C GLN A 188 8.39 -18.26 -3.40
N VAL A 189 7.98 -17.02 -3.15
CA VAL A 189 8.58 -15.82 -3.78
C VAL A 189 10.06 -15.72 -3.44
N ILE A 190 10.44 -15.92 -2.17
CA ILE A 190 11.83 -15.90 -1.71
C ILE A 190 12.63 -17.02 -2.40
N SER A 191 12.11 -18.24 -2.40
CA SER A 191 12.78 -19.40 -3.02
C SER A 191 12.99 -19.18 -4.52
N SER A 192 11.98 -18.67 -5.24
CA SER A 192 12.09 -18.35 -6.66
C SER A 192 13.10 -17.23 -6.94
N ALA A 193 13.20 -16.22 -6.07
CA ALA A 193 14.13 -15.11 -6.24
C ALA A 193 15.60 -15.51 -5.97
N LEU A 194 15.83 -16.45 -5.05
CA LEU A 194 17.19 -16.91 -4.69
C LEU A 194 17.74 -18.00 -5.61
N GLY A 195 16.88 -18.75 -6.33
CA GLY A 195 17.29 -19.86 -7.19
C GLY A 195 18.05 -20.97 -6.42
N ASP A 196 18.92 -21.72 -7.11
CA ASP A 196 19.74 -22.79 -6.53
C ASP A 196 20.89 -22.29 -5.62
N ALA A 197 21.05 -20.97 -5.46
CA ALA A 197 22.14 -20.34 -4.72
C ALA A 197 21.78 -20.04 -3.24
N GLY A 198 20.95 -20.88 -2.61
CA GLY A 198 20.51 -20.74 -1.21
C GLY A 198 21.66 -20.50 -0.21
N PRO A 199 21.36 -19.96 0.98
CA PRO A 199 22.37 -19.42 1.90
C PRO A 199 23.47 -20.43 2.17
N ARG A 200 24.70 -20.07 1.79
CA ARG A 200 25.92 -20.82 2.12
C ARG A 200 26.25 -20.71 3.60
#